data_AF-A0A0N0M130-F1
#
_entry.id   AF-A0A0N0M130-F1
#
_cell.length_a   1.000
_cell.length_b   1.000
_cell.length_c   1.000
_cell.angle_alpha   90.00
_cell.angle_beta   90.00
_cell.angle_gamma   90.00
#
_symmetry.space_group_name_H-M   'P 1'
#
loop_
_entity.id
_entity.type
_entity.pdbx_description
1 polymer ?
#
loop_
_entity_poly.entity_id
_entity_poly.type
_entity_poly.pdbx_seq_one_letter_code
_entity_poly.pdbx_strand_id
1 'polypeptide(L)'
;MSESTIDLRALPHGLRRIVKHLGVEKTIAVLTEQQGQMFYIPEKPTEDHEVVKVFGKALVQELINANVGSSYQIPMLHKVLMQIRNQQICQALDAKSSNIQQLVKQFKITRQQVSSIYSAYQDEQAHETQLNLSL
;
A
#
# COMPACT_ATOMS: atom_id res chain seq x y z
N MET A 1 -6.36 -9.95 -22.61
CA MET A 1 -6.37 -9.28 -21.30
C MET A 1 -5.17 -9.80 -20.55
N SER A 2 -4.07 -9.05 -20.56
CA SER A 2 -2.82 -9.49 -19.93
C SER A 2 -3.01 -9.38 -18.43
N GLU A 3 -3.24 -10.49 -17.74
CA GLU A 3 -3.22 -10.55 -16.28
C GLU A 3 -1.86 -10.04 -15.81
N SER A 4 -1.82 -8.79 -15.38
CA SER A 4 -0.64 -8.21 -14.77
C SER A 4 -0.51 -8.88 -13.40
N THR A 5 0.29 -9.95 -13.33
CA THR A 5 0.61 -10.67 -12.09
C THR A 5 1.46 -9.75 -11.21
N ILE A 6 0.82 -8.82 -10.51
CA ILE A 6 1.46 -8.00 -9.49
C ILE A 6 1.69 -8.88 -8.26
N ASP A 7 2.93 -8.96 -7.80
CA ASP A 7 3.20 -9.53 -6.48
C ASP A 7 2.56 -8.64 -5.42
N LEU A 8 1.45 -9.11 -4.84
CA LEU A 8 0.71 -8.41 -3.79
C LEU A 8 1.60 -8.14 -2.57
N ARG A 9 2.67 -8.92 -2.34
CA ARG A 9 3.62 -8.69 -1.24
C ARG A 9 4.37 -7.36 -1.42
N ALA A 10 4.52 -6.88 -2.65
CA ALA A 10 5.12 -5.58 -2.93
C ALA A 10 4.15 -4.39 -2.70
N LEU A 11 2.88 -4.65 -2.37
CA LEU A 11 1.91 -3.60 -2.07
C LEU A 11 1.81 -3.33 -0.57
N PRO A 12 1.52 -2.09 -0.13
CA PRO A 12 1.19 -1.78 1.26
C PRO A 12 -0.02 -2.57 1.76
N HIS A 13 -0.04 -2.95 3.04
CA HIS A 13 -1.08 -3.81 3.64
C HIS A 13 -2.52 -3.34 3.39
N GLY A 14 -2.77 -2.02 3.50
CA GLY A 14 -4.09 -1.44 3.22
C GLY A 14 -4.51 -1.60 1.76
N LEU A 15 -3.56 -1.56 0.83
CA LEU A 15 -3.82 -1.66 -0.60
C LEU A 15 -3.96 -3.10 -1.09
N ARG A 16 -3.26 -4.05 -0.45
CA ARG A 16 -3.37 -5.49 -0.77
C ARG A 16 -4.82 -5.97 -0.74
N ARG A 17 -5.60 -5.52 0.24
CA ARG A 17 -7.02 -5.88 0.39
C ARG A 17 -7.85 -5.34 -0.78
N ILE A 18 -7.62 -4.10 -1.19
CA ILE A 18 -8.31 -3.50 -2.33
C ILE A 18 -7.98 -4.28 -3.61
N VAL A 19 -6.70 -4.50 -3.91
CA VAL A 19 -6.28 -5.21 -5.12
C VAL A 19 -6.79 -6.65 -5.14
N LYS A 20 -6.84 -7.33 -3.99
CA LYS A 20 -7.38 -8.69 -3.87
C LYS A 20 -8.86 -8.77 -4.30
N HIS A 21 -9.66 -7.75 -4.01
CA HIS A 21 -11.10 -7.76 -4.31
C HIS A 21 -11.45 -7.11 -5.65
N LEU A 22 -10.80 -6.00 -6.00
CA LEU A 22 -11.12 -5.22 -7.20
C LEU A 22 -10.25 -5.62 -8.40
N GLY A 23 -9.11 -6.26 -8.17
CA GLY A 23 -8.06 -6.41 -9.16
C GLY A 23 -7.24 -5.13 -9.34
N VAL A 24 -6.13 -5.26 -10.05
CA VAL A 24 -5.14 -4.19 -10.23
C VAL A 24 -5.73 -2.98 -10.95
N GLU A 25 -6.35 -3.19 -12.10
CA GLU A 25 -6.82 -2.10 -12.98
C GLU A 25 -7.87 -1.24 -12.29
N LYS A 26 -8.90 -1.87 -11.69
CA LYS A 26 -9.93 -1.14 -10.94
C LYS A 26 -9.36 -0.45 -9.72
N THR A 27 -8.37 -1.04 -9.05
CA THR A 27 -7.70 -0.37 -7.92
C THR A 27 -6.99 0.89 -8.37
N ILE A 28 -6.29 0.85 -9.50
CA ILE A 28 -5.66 2.04 -10.08
C ILE A 28 -6.72 3.09 -10.39
N ALA A 29 -7.83 2.73 -11.05
CA ALA A 29 -8.91 3.66 -11.35
C ALA A 29 -9.48 4.33 -10.08
N VAL A 30 -9.78 3.53 -9.05
CA VAL A 30 -10.28 4.05 -7.76
C VAL A 30 -9.26 4.96 -7.08
N LEU A 31 -7.98 4.59 -7.06
CA LEU A 31 -6.93 5.45 -6.50
C LEU A 31 -6.74 6.73 -7.31
N THR A 32 -6.93 6.71 -8.63
CA THR A 32 -6.78 7.89 -9.47
C THR A 32 -7.95 8.86 -9.28
N GLU A 33 -9.18 8.34 -9.26
CA GLU A 33 -10.41 9.14 -9.23
C GLU A 33 -10.80 9.59 -7.82
N GLN A 34 -10.60 8.73 -6.83
CA GLN A 34 -11.17 8.90 -5.49
C GLN A 34 -10.09 9.08 -4.39
N GLN A 35 -8.81 9.25 -4.75
CA GLN A 35 -7.73 9.47 -3.78
C GLN A 35 -8.02 10.61 -2.80
N GLY A 36 -7.68 10.39 -1.53
CA GLY A 36 -7.84 11.37 -0.46
C GLY A 36 -9.25 11.46 0.10
N GLN A 37 -10.24 10.92 -0.60
CA GLN A 37 -11.63 10.91 -0.13
C GLN A 37 -11.84 9.91 1.00
N MET A 38 -12.82 10.23 1.85
CA MET A 38 -13.20 9.43 3.01
C MET A 38 -14.60 8.86 2.79
N PHE A 39 -14.69 7.54 2.76
CA PHE A 39 -15.96 6.83 2.61
C PHE A 39 -16.41 6.32 3.97
N TYR A 40 -17.65 6.62 4.34
CA TYR A 40 -18.26 6.01 5.50
C TYR A 40 -18.60 4.55 5.21
N ILE A 41 -18.24 3.64 6.12
CA ILE A 41 -18.56 2.20 6.01
C ILE A 41 -19.83 1.91 6.81
N PRO A 42 -20.98 1.65 6.14
CA PRO A 42 -22.24 1.40 6.82
C PRO A 42 -22.26 0.01 7.47
N GLU A 43 -22.96 -0.14 8.59
CA GLU A 43 -23.12 -1.44 9.27
C GLU A 43 -23.90 -2.46 8.43
N LYS A 44 -24.86 -1.98 7.61
CA LYS A 44 -25.70 -2.79 6.73
C LYS A 44 -25.59 -2.27 5.29
N PRO A 45 -24.61 -2.71 4.50
CA PRO A 45 -24.40 -2.21 3.16
C PRO A 45 -25.51 -2.67 2.20
N THR A 46 -26.16 -1.71 1.54
CA THR A 46 -27.07 -1.94 0.40
C THR A 46 -26.31 -1.69 -0.91
N GLU A 47 -26.82 -2.23 -2.02
CA GLU A 47 -26.25 -2.02 -3.36
C GLU A 47 -26.21 -0.53 -3.76
N ASP A 48 -27.09 0.30 -3.17
CA ASP A 48 -27.21 1.71 -3.52
C ASP A 48 -26.19 2.61 -2.84
N HIS A 49 -25.54 2.15 -1.76
CA HIS A 49 -24.53 2.93 -1.04
C HIS A 49 -23.31 3.22 -1.93
N GLU A 50 -22.85 4.46 -1.92
CA GLU A 50 -21.74 4.94 -2.75
C GLU A 50 -20.46 4.10 -2.55
N VAL A 51 -20.14 3.76 -1.31
CA VAL A 51 -19.01 2.90 -0.96
C VAL A 51 -19.10 1.51 -1.59
N VAL A 52 -20.31 0.96 -1.74
CA VAL A 52 -20.55 -0.34 -2.38
C VAL A 52 -20.40 -0.22 -3.89
N LYS A 53 -20.81 0.90 -4.49
CA LYS A 53 -20.61 1.18 -5.92
C LYS A 53 -19.13 1.32 -6.28
N VAL A 54 -18.33 1.93 -5.40
CA VAL A 54 -16.89 2.14 -5.61
C VAL A 54 -16.09 0.85 -5.35
N PHE A 55 -16.30 0.21 -4.20
CA PHE A 55 -15.45 -0.90 -3.75
C PHE A 55 -16.02 -2.30 -4.04
N GLY A 56 -17.30 -2.37 -4.36
CA GLY A 56 -18.03 -3.63 -4.41
C GLY A 56 -18.39 -4.17 -3.02
N LYS A 57 -19.48 -4.93 -2.97
CA LYS A 57 -20.05 -5.45 -1.71
C LYS A 57 -19.09 -6.36 -0.93
N ALA A 58 -18.29 -7.17 -1.63
CA ALA A 58 -17.34 -8.10 -1.00
C ALA A 58 -16.26 -7.38 -0.20
N LEU A 59 -15.67 -6.32 -0.76
CA LEU A 59 -14.66 -5.52 -0.08
C LEU A 59 -15.28 -4.73 1.08
N VAL A 60 -16.46 -4.13 0.89
CA VAL A 60 -17.16 -3.42 1.97
C VAL A 60 -17.48 -4.36 3.13
N GLN A 61 -17.89 -5.59 2.85
CA GLN A 61 -18.13 -6.59 3.90
C GLN A 61 -16.84 -6.95 4.66
N GLU A 62 -15.70 -7.07 3.97
CA GLU A 62 -14.41 -7.28 4.64
C GLU A 62 -14.03 -6.08 5.51
N LEU A 63 -14.27 -4.84 5.04
CA LEU A 63 -14.02 -3.62 5.82
C LEU A 63 -14.88 -3.55 7.08
N ILE A 64 -16.16 -3.92 6.98
CA ILE A 64 -17.08 -4.04 8.13
C ILE A 64 -16.54 -5.05 9.14
N ASN A 65 -16.15 -6.25 8.69
CA ASN A 65 -15.62 -7.29 9.57
C ASN A 65 -14.32 -6.84 10.27
N ALA A 66 -13.53 -5.99 9.61
CA ALA A 66 -12.31 -5.45 10.19
C ALA A 66 -12.59 -4.36 11.23
N ASN A 67 -13.50 -3.42 10.96
CA ASN A 67 -13.87 -2.32 11.85
C ASN A 67 -15.26 -1.73 11.47
N VAL A 68 -16.34 -2.24 12.09
CA VAL A 68 -17.72 -1.74 11.90
C VAL A 68 -17.84 -0.27 12.31
N GLY A 69 -18.61 0.52 11.56
CA GLY A 69 -18.92 1.92 11.90
C GLY A 69 -17.74 2.90 11.73
N SER A 70 -16.67 2.45 11.08
CA SER A 70 -15.51 3.27 10.76
C SER A 70 -15.64 3.94 9.39
N SER A 71 -14.72 4.87 9.12
CA SER A 71 -14.56 5.46 7.79
C SER A 71 -13.28 4.95 7.17
N TYR A 72 -13.33 4.70 5.87
CA TYR A 72 -12.18 4.29 5.08
C TYR A 72 -11.69 5.48 4.24
N GLN A 73 -10.45 5.91 4.48
CA GLN A 73 -9.82 6.93 3.65
C GLN A 73 -9.04 6.26 2.52
N ILE A 74 -9.31 6.67 1.28
CA ILE A 74 -8.55 6.20 0.13
C ILE A 74 -7.16 6.83 0.17
N PRO A 75 -6.10 6.00 0.14
CA PRO A 75 -4.75 6.52 0.20
C PRO A 75 -4.43 7.33 -1.06
N MET A 76 -3.64 8.39 -0.88
CA MET A 76 -3.17 9.19 -2.01
C MET A 76 -2.28 8.33 -2.93
N LEU A 77 -2.56 8.33 -4.24
CA LEU A 77 -1.81 7.51 -5.20
C LEU A 77 -0.30 7.78 -5.14
N HIS A 78 0.09 9.05 -5.03
CA HIS A 78 1.50 9.42 -4.93
C HIS A 78 2.17 8.85 -3.65
N LYS A 79 1.44 8.74 -2.53
CA LYS A 79 1.95 8.13 -1.30
C LYS A 79 2.12 6.62 -1.46
N VAL A 80 1.17 5.96 -2.13
CA VAL A 80 1.27 4.53 -2.46
C VAL A 80 2.49 4.27 -3.33
N LEU A 81 2.66 5.01 -4.42
CA LEU A 81 3.82 4.85 -5.32
C LEU A 81 5.13 5.12 -4.60
N MET A 82 5.16 6.11 -3.71
CA MET A 82 6.31 6.41 -2.87
C MET A 82 6.64 5.23 -1.93
N GLN A 83 5.64 4.62 -1.29
CA GLN A 83 5.84 3.45 -0.43
C GLN A 83 6.39 2.25 -1.20
N ILE A 84 5.82 1.94 -2.37
CA ILE A 84 6.30 0.84 -3.24
C ILE A 84 7.75 1.07 -3.64
N ARG A 85 8.08 2.29 -4.09
CA ARG A 85 9.47 2.67 -4.43
C ARG A 85 10.41 2.46 -3.24
N ASN A 86 10.00 2.91 -2.06
CA ASN A 86 10.84 2.80 -0.87
C ASN A 86 11.07 1.32 -0.49
N GLN A 87 10.04 0.47 -0.58
CA GLN A 87 10.20 -0.97 -0.38
C GLN A 87 11.16 -1.61 -1.37
N GLN A 88 11.07 -1.25 -2.66
CA GLN A 88 11.99 -1.73 -3.69
C GLN A 88 13.44 -1.30 -3.43
N ILE A 89 13.65 -0.07 -2.94
CA ILE A 89 14.97 0.42 -2.54
C ILE A 89 15.55 -0.43 -1.40
N CYS A 90 14.77 -0.66 -0.34
CA CYS A 90 15.23 -1.45 0.80
C CYS A 90 15.55 -2.88 0.41
N GLN A 91 14.65 -3.55 -0.31
CA GLN A 91 14.85 -4.92 -0.80
C GLN A 91 16.11 -5.04 -1.66
N ALA A 92 16.36 -4.09 -2.57
CA ALA A 92 17.53 -4.13 -3.43
C ALA A 92 18.85 -3.92 -2.66
N LEU A 93 18.81 -3.14 -1.57
CA LEU A 93 19.97 -2.92 -0.70
C LEU A 93 20.22 -4.11 0.23
N ASP A 94 19.18 -4.69 0.84
CA ASP A 94 19.28 -5.89 1.68
C ASP A 94 19.82 -7.08 0.88
N ALA A 95 19.28 -7.29 -0.33
CA ALA A 95 19.71 -8.34 -1.24
C ALA A 95 21.08 -8.08 -1.88
N LYS A 96 21.68 -6.89 -1.64
CA LYS A 96 22.91 -6.42 -2.30
C LYS A 96 22.85 -6.50 -3.84
N SER A 97 21.66 -6.47 -4.41
CA SER A 97 21.45 -6.58 -5.87
C SER A 97 21.73 -5.25 -6.58
N SER A 98 21.66 -4.14 -5.85
CA SER A 98 21.94 -2.79 -6.36
C SER A 98 22.72 -1.98 -5.34
N ASN A 99 23.48 -1.00 -5.81
CA ASN A 99 24.11 0.02 -4.97
C ASN A 99 23.35 1.35 -5.00
N ILE A 100 23.68 2.25 -4.06
CA ILE A 100 23.01 3.55 -3.91
C ILE A 100 23.06 4.38 -5.20
N GLN A 101 24.17 4.39 -5.94
CA GLN A 101 24.27 5.18 -7.18
C GLN A 101 23.35 4.64 -8.28
N GLN A 102 23.22 3.31 -8.39
CA GLN A 102 22.29 2.67 -9.33
C GLN A 102 20.83 3.03 -8.99
N LEU A 103 20.46 3.00 -7.71
CA LEU A 103 19.11 3.34 -7.25
C LEU A 103 18.77 4.82 -7.46
N VAL A 104 19.73 5.73 -7.22
CA VAL A 104 19.60 7.15 -7.57
C VAL A 104 19.30 7.33 -9.06
N LYS A 105 20.05 6.63 -9.93
CA LYS A 105 19.85 6.70 -11.38
C LYS A 105 18.50 6.12 -11.83
N GLN A 106 18.07 5.01 -11.22
CA GLN A 106 16.84 4.30 -11.54
C GLN A 106 15.60 5.09 -11.12
N PHE A 107 15.56 5.54 -9.87
CA PHE A 107 14.38 6.18 -9.29
C PHE A 107 14.38 7.70 -9.38
N LYS A 108 15.45 8.31 -9.91
CA LYS A 108 15.60 9.77 -10.10
C LYS A 108 15.41 10.56 -8.82
N ILE A 109 15.92 10.03 -7.71
CA ILE A 109 15.90 10.67 -6.39
C ILE A 109 17.31 10.90 -5.88
N THR A 110 17.47 11.77 -4.87
CA THR A 110 18.80 12.12 -4.37
C THR A 110 19.44 10.98 -3.58
N ARG A 111 20.77 10.98 -3.52
CA ARG A 111 21.54 10.05 -2.66
C ARG A 111 21.07 10.12 -1.20
N GLN A 112 20.84 11.34 -0.70
CA GLN A 112 20.33 11.57 0.64
C GLN A 112 18.98 10.90 0.85
N GLN A 113 18.04 11.03 -0.09
CA GLN A 113 16.72 10.38 0.02
C GLN A 113 16.83 8.86 0.06
N VAL A 114 17.65 8.24 -0.80
CA VAL A 114 17.90 6.78 -0.76
C VAL A 114 18.45 6.36 0.60
N SER A 115 19.46 7.08 1.10
CA SER A 115 20.06 6.80 2.40
C SER A 115 19.06 6.96 3.55
N SER A 116 18.27 8.04 3.57
CA SER A 116 17.25 8.27 4.61
C SER A 116 16.16 7.19 4.60
N ILE A 117 15.71 6.76 3.43
CA ILE A 117 14.73 5.66 3.30
C ILE A 117 15.30 4.38 3.93
N TYR A 118 16.54 4.03 3.59
CA TYR A 118 17.15 2.80 4.06
C TYR A 118 17.48 2.85 5.56
N SER A 119 17.96 3.98 6.07
CA SER A 119 18.20 4.16 7.50
C SER A 119 16.92 3.99 8.32
N ALA A 120 15.82 4.65 7.93
CA ALA A 120 14.55 4.51 8.62
C ALA A 120 14.05 3.05 8.63
N TYR A 121 14.22 2.35 7.51
CA TYR A 121 13.89 0.92 7.41
C TYR A 121 14.72 0.05 8.38
N GLN A 122 16.04 0.28 8.47
CA GLN A 122 16.89 -0.47 9.39
C GLN A 122 16.54 -0.19 10.86
N ASP A 123 16.17 1.06 11.19
CA ASP A 123 15.73 1.44 12.53
C ASP A 123 14.43 0.72 12.93
N GLU A 124 13.45 0.66 12.01
CA GLU A 124 12.19 -0.09 12.20
C GLU A 124 12.45 -1.59 12.45
N GLN A 125 13.29 -2.22 11.60
CA GLN A 125 13.64 -3.64 11.75
C GLN A 125 14.38 -3.92 13.07
N ALA A 126 15.26 -3.01 13.50
CA ALA A 126 15.98 -3.13 14.77
C ALA A 126 15.02 -3.06 15.97
N HIS A 127 14.03 -2.15 15.93
CA HIS A 127 13.00 -2.04 16.97
C HIS A 127 12.11 -3.28 17.04
N GLU A 128 11.64 -3.81 15.90
CA GLU A 128 10.84 -5.04 15.87
C GLU A 128 11.61 -6.24 16.42
N THR A 129 12.91 -6.34 16.11
CA THR A 129 13.77 -7.41 16.62
C THR A 129 13.92 -7.33 18.14
N GLN A 130 14.06 -6.13 18.71
CA GLN A 130 14.17 -5.92 20.16
C GLN A 130 12.87 -6.25 20.91
N LEU A 131 11.72 -5.88 20.35
CA LEU A 131 10.40 -6.23 20.91
C LEU A 131 10.17 -7.74 20.94
N ASN A 132 10.53 -8.45 19.86
CA ASN A 132 10.37 -9.90 19.78
C ASN A 132 11.35 -10.69 20.67
N LEU A 133 12.49 -10.11 21.05
CA LEU A 133 13.44 -10.70 22.00
C LEU A 133 13.07 -10.45 23.48
N SER A 134 12.09 -9.59 23.74
CA SER A 134 11.65 -9.19 25.08
C SER A 134 10.37 -9.90 25.55
N LEU A 135 9.88 -10.87 24.77
CA LEU A 135 8.72 -11.73 25.04
C LEU A 135 9.17 -13.20 25.20
#